data_AF-X0XAV6-F1
#
_entry.id   AF-X0XAV6-F1
#
_cell.length_a   1.000
_cell.length_b   1.000
_cell.length_c   1.000
_cell.angle_alpha   90.00
_cell.angle_beta   90.00
_cell.angle_gamma   90.00
#
_symmetry.space_group_name_H-M   'P 1'
#
loop_
_entity.id
_entity.type
_entity.pdbx_description
1 polymer ?
#
loop_
_entity_poly.entity_id
_entity_poly.type
_entity_poly.pdbx_seq_one_letter_code
_entity_poly.pdbx_strand_id
1 'polypeptide(L)'
;SDLDPRRFRGAEYDPGPTSEHHMNGRNEYLLSETVLCADLVVNLPKLKTHKKTGVTLALKNLVGINGDKNLLPHHSVGSVAQGGDEYPGQSPVDRARSFATEVARMLLKRGLGTRLVRWVRRAEFAARGSDFIRSGNWHGNRTTWRMCLDLNRCLYYSDAEGLHLDAPAPVRQVLTILDGVVAGEGEGPLAPKGVPLGAVLAATDPLAVDLAAVRLMGFDEQKLPKLREAMADPDLRVTAVRDASDVRVYE
;
A
#
# COMPACT_ATOMS: atom_id res chain seq x y z
N SER A 1 2.14 -12.66 -9.72
CA SER A 1 2.08 -11.34 -10.40
C SER A 1 3.09 -11.33 -11.54
N ASP A 2 3.08 -10.31 -12.39
CA ASP A 2 4.05 -10.11 -13.49
C ASP A 2 5.28 -9.27 -13.07
N LEU A 3 5.39 -8.93 -11.78
CA LEU A 3 6.52 -8.16 -11.25
C LEU A 3 7.65 -9.10 -10.83
N ASP A 4 8.90 -8.71 -11.09
CA ASP A 4 10.10 -9.45 -10.68
C ASP A 4 10.42 -9.20 -9.19
N PRO A 5 10.33 -10.21 -8.31
CA PRO A 5 10.62 -10.05 -6.88
C PRO A 5 12.00 -9.49 -6.55
N ARG A 6 13.00 -9.77 -7.39
CA ARG A 6 14.39 -9.28 -7.20
C ARG A 6 14.48 -7.76 -7.30
N ARG A 7 13.46 -7.13 -7.87
CA ARG A 7 13.34 -5.68 -8.01
C ARG A 7 12.53 -5.05 -6.90
N PHE A 8 11.94 -5.82 -5.98
CA PHE A 8 11.19 -5.25 -4.87
C PHE A 8 12.08 -4.47 -3.92
N ARG A 9 11.53 -3.35 -3.43
CA ARG A 9 12.18 -2.46 -2.49
C ARG A 9 11.19 -2.11 -1.39
N GLY A 10 11.61 -2.36 -0.16
CA GLY A 10 10.87 -1.99 1.05
C GLY A 10 11.16 -0.56 1.52
N ALA A 11 10.97 -0.32 2.81
CA ALA A 11 11.19 0.97 3.44
C ALA A 11 12.68 1.29 3.67
N GLU A 12 13.52 0.29 3.90
CA GLU A 12 14.93 0.48 4.23
C GLU A 12 15.87 0.44 3.01
N TYR A 13 17.15 0.63 3.29
CA TYR A 13 18.20 0.64 2.30
C TYR A 13 18.56 -0.76 1.78
N ASP A 14 18.51 -1.77 2.64
CA ASP A 14 18.78 -3.15 2.27
C ASP A 14 17.52 -3.78 1.66
N PRO A 15 17.52 -4.13 0.37
CA PRO A 15 16.37 -4.74 -0.27
C PRO A 15 16.28 -6.25 -0.05
N GLY A 16 17.30 -6.88 0.57
CA GLY A 16 17.40 -8.32 0.79
C GLY A 16 16.14 -8.90 1.43
N PRO A 17 15.77 -8.47 2.65
CA PRO A 17 14.61 -9.02 3.34
C PRO A 17 13.31 -8.87 2.52
N THR A 18 13.08 -7.73 1.87
CA THR A 18 11.89 -7.54 1.02
C THR A 18 11.88 -8.47 -0.19
N SER A 19 13.03 -8.75 -0.81
CA SER A 19 13.04 -9.62 -1.99
C SER A 19 12.94 -11.09 -1.59
N GLU A 20 13.65 -11.48 -0.53
CA GLU A 20 13.73 -12.85 -0.02
C GLU A 20 12.38 -13.38 0.48
N HIS A 21 11.61 -12.54 1.18
CA HIS A 21 10.28 -12.88 1.71
C HIS A 21 9.14 -12.81 0.68
N HIS A 22 9.41 -12.34 -0.53
CA HIS A 22 8.40 -12.16 -1.59
C HIS A 22 8.77 -12.85 -2.91
N MET A 23 9.47 -13.99 -2.82
CA MET A 23 10.05 -14.73 -3.95
C MET A 23 9.39 -16.11 -4.13
N ASN A 24 9.52 -16.71 -5.32
CA ASN A 24 9.12 -18.10 -5.62
C ASN A 24 7.63 -18.39 -5.35
N GLY A 25 6.75 -17.43 -5.64
CA GLY A 25 5.30 -17.60 -5.43
C GLY A 25 4.85 -17.44 -3.98
N ARG A 26 5.76 -17.09 -3.06
CA ARG A 26 5.47 -16.82 -1.65
C ARG A 26 5.50 -15.32 -1.39
N ASN A 27 4.56 -14.84 -0.59
CA ASN A 27 4.57 -13.49 -0.01
C ASN A 27 4.44 -13.63 1.51
N GLU A 28 5.46 -13.22 2.26
CA GLU A 28 5.48 -13.29 3.72
C GLU A 28 5.38 -11.90 4.33
N TYR A 29 4.57 -11.80 5.36
CA TYR A 29 4.37 -10.58 6.14
C TYR A 29 4.55 -10.91 7.62
N LEU A 30 5.15 -10.00 8.39
CA LEU A 30 5.26 -10.16 9.84
C LEU A 30 4.11 -9.41 10.48
N LEU A 31 3.13 -10.11 11.04
CA LEU A 31 1.96 -9.50 11.66
C LEU A 31 2.05 -9.49 13.18
N SER A 32 1.44 -8.48 13.81
CA SER A 32 1.32 -8.41 15.27
C SER A 32 0.50 -9.57 15.83
N GLU A 33 1.06 -10.29 16.80
CA GLU A 33 0.36 -11.35 17.53
C GLU A 33 -0.94 -10.86 18.18
N THR A 34 -0.95 -9.64 18.74
CA THR A 34 -2.18 -9.03 19.29
C THR A 34 -3.30 -8.96 18.27
N VAL A 35 -2.96 -8.67 17.01
CA VAL A 35 -3.95 -8.69 15.94
C VAL A 35 -4.34 -10.12 15.61
N LEU A 36 -3.39 -11.05 15.50
CA LEU A 36 -3.69 -12.45 15.14
C LEU A 36 -4.59 -13.14 16.18
N CYS A 37 -4.36 -12.93 17.46
CA CYS A 37 -5.11 -13.58 18.55
C CYS A 37 -6.45 -12.91 18.91
N ALA A 38 -6.83 -11.80 18.26
CA ALA A 38 -8.05 -11.08 18.60
C ALA A 38 -9.31 -11.74 18.00
N ASP A 39 -10.36 -11.93 18.81
CA ASP A 39 -11.68 -12.40 18.34
C ASP A 39 -12.37 -11.39 17.41
N LEU A 40 -12.18 -10.09 17.68
CA LEU A 40 -12.71 -8.97 16.91
C LEU A 40 -11.61 -7.93 16.70
N VAL A 41 -11.47 -7.46 15.46
CA VAL A 41 -10.60 -6.33 15.13
C VAL A 41 -11.44 -5.11 14.74
N VAL A 42 -11.23 -3.99 15.43
CA VAL A 42 -11.82 -2.69 15.06
C VAL A 42 -10.81 -1.90 14.23
N ASN A 43 -11.08 -1.76 12.94
CA ASN A 43 -10.23 -1.02 12.00
C ASN A 43 -10.66 0.45 11.94
N LEU A 44 -9.75 1.38 12.28
CA LEU A 44 -10.02 2.82 12.35
C LEU A 44 -9.26 3.61 11.27
N PRO A 45 -9.63 3.49 9.98
CA PRO A 45 -8.97 4.21 8.91
C PRO A 45 -9.35 5.69 8.86
N LYS A 46 -8.46 6.49 8.26
CA LYS A 46 -8.71 7.90 7.94
C LYS A 46 -9.12 8.09 6.48
N LEU A 47 -10.12 8.94 6.22
CA LEU A 47 -10.49 9.40 4.89
C LEU A 47 -9.43 10.34 4.33
N LYS A 48 -8.47 9.83 3.55
CA LYS A 48 -7.41 10.66 2.97
C LYS A 48 -6.78 10.11 1.70
N THR A 49 -6.26 11.01 0.85
CA THR A 49 -5.45 10.68 -0.33
C THR A 49 -4.11 10.03 0.03
N HIS A 50 -3.51 9.33 -0.93
CA HIS A 50 -2.19 8.71 -0.81
C HIS A 50 -1.51 8.54 -2.17
N LYS A 51 -0.26 9.02 -2.31
CA LYS A 51 0.49 9.00 -3.57
C LYS A 51 0.56 7.64 -4.26
N LYS A 52 0.73 6.53 -3.52
CA LYS A 52 0.95 5.19 -4.12
C LYS A 52 -0.32 4.39 -4.41
N THR A 53 -1.33 4.56 -3.57
CA THR A 53 -2.55 3.73 -3.58
C THR A 53 -3.79 4.53 -3.96
N GLY A 54 -3.60 5.80 -4.35
CA GLY A 54 -4.65 6.80 -4.56
C GLY A 54 -5.25 7.31 -3.25
N VAL A 55 -5.68 6.39 -2.37
CA VAL A 55 -6.31 6.69 -1.08
C VAL A 55 -5.84 5.75 0.03
N THR A 56 -6.01 6.17 1.28
CA THR A 56 -5.72 5.37 2.48
C THR A 56 -6.90 4.44 2.77
N LEU A 57 -7.92 4.91 3.50
CA LEU A 57 -9.15 4.16 3.79
C LEU A 57 -8.88 2.79 4.43
N ALA A 58 -9.87 1.89 4.45
CA ALA A 58 -9.86 0.63 5.19
C ALA A 58 -8.79 -0.34 4.71
N LEU A 59 -8.74 -0.64 3.40
CA LEU A 59 -7.85 -1.67 2.85
C LEU A 59 -6.38 -1.33 3.09
N LYS A 60 -5.97 -0.06 2.97
CA LYS A 60 -4.57 0.37 3.18
C LYS A 60 -4.23 0.57 4.65
N ASN A 61 -5.22 0.66 5.54
CA ASN A 61 -4.96 0.85 6.97
C ASN A 61 -4.23 -0.36 7.57
N LEU A 62 -4.47 -1.56 7.04
CA LEU A 62 -3.82 -2.79 7.46
C LEU A 62 -2.30 -2.85 7.17
N VAL A 63 -1.74 -1.88 6.44
CA VAL A 63 -0.28 -1.70 6.44
C VAL A 63 0.26 -1.50 7.87
N GLY A 64 -0.57 -0.97 8.79
CA GLY A 64 -0.20 -0.74 10.18
C GLY A 64 -0.12 -1.98 11.06
N ILE A 65 -0.67 -3.13 10.65
CA ILE A 65 -0.62 -4.36 11.48
C ILE A 65 0.70 -5.13 11.30
N ASN A 66 1.54 -4.71 10.36
CA ASN A 66 2.79 -5.37 10.04
C ASN A 66 3.94 -4.85 10.92
N GLY A 67 4.64 -5.76 11.59
CA GLY A 67 5.72 -5.48 12.55
C GLY A 67 7.08 -5.11 11.92
N ASP A 68 7.36 -5.55 10.69
CA ASP A 68 8.63 -5.24 10.02
C ASP A 68 8.40 -4.58 8.65
N LYS A 69 8.75 -3.30 8.55
CA LYS A 69 8.58 -2.49 7.33
C LYS A 69 9.39 -3.02 6.13
N ASN A 70 10.37 -3.89 6.34
CA ASN A 70 11.12 -4.53 5.28
C ASN A 70 10.35 -5.69 4.62
N LEU A 71 9.31 -6.22 5.25
CA LEU A 71 8.40 -7.21 4.66
C LEU A 71 7.21 -6.54 3.94
N LEU A 72 7.34 -5.24 3.65
CA LEU A 72 6.34 -4.49 2.89
C LEU A 72 6.95 -4.07 1.55
N PRO A 73 6.62 -4.74 0.43
CA PRO A 73 7.09 -4.32 -0.88
C PRO A 73 6.40 -3.00 -1.26
N HIS A 74 7.19 -1.95 -1.43
CA HIS A 74 6.69 -0.58 -1.65
C HIS A 74 6.74 -0.15 -3.12
N HIS A 75 7.63 -0.75 -3.90
CA HIS A 75 7.79 -0.58 -5.35
C HIS A 75 8.74 -1.65 -5.90
N SER A 76 8.73 -1.79 -7.21
CA SER A 76 9.64 -2.55 -8.05
C SER A 76 10.52 -1.58 -8.86
N VAL A 77 11.84 -1.76 -8.81
CA VAL A 77 12.81 -0.87 -9.48
C VAL A 77 12.57 -0.81 -10.99
N GLY A 78 12.68 0.40 -11.53
CA GLY A 78 12.57 0.69 -12.97
C GLY A 78 11.20 1.23 -13.37
N SER A 79 11.11 1.70 -14.62
CA SER A 79 9.85 2.19 -15.20
C SER A 79 8.85 1.06 -15.42
N VAL A 80 7.58 1.43 -15.61
CA VAL A 80 6.53 0.50 -16.06
C VAL A 80 6.94 -0.24 -17.33
N ALA A 81 7.53 0.45 -18.31
CA ALA A 81 7.98 -0.15 -19.57
C ALA A 81 9.12 -1.17 -19.40
N GLN A 82 9.86 -1.11 -18.29
CA GLN A 82 10.93 -2.05 -17.96
C GLN A 82 10.47 -3.20 -17.06
N GLY A 83 9.16 -3.28 -16.74
CA GLY A 83 8.60 -4.24 -15.80
C GLY A 83 8.73 -3.84 -14.32
N GLY A 84 9.13 -2.60 -14.03
CA GLY A 84 9.10 -2.01 -12.70
C GLY A 84 7.83 -1.18 -12.47
N ASP A 85 7.81 -0.39 -11.41
CA ASP A 85 6.75 0.59 -11.14
C ASP A 85 7.26 1.83 -10.37
N GLU A 86 8.56 2.09 -10.43
CA GLU A 86 9.19 3.18 -9.69
C GLU A 86 8.76 4.55 -10.21
N TYR A 87 8.46 4.65 -11.51
CA TYR A 87 8.01 5.85 -12.21
C TYR A 87 7.24 5.50 -13.51
N PRO A 88 6.33 6.39 -13.99
CA PRO A 88 5.42 6.09 -15.11
C PRO A 88 6.09 5.93 -16.47
N GLY A 89 7.08 6.77 -16.77
CA GLY A 89 7.63 6.93 -18.12
C GLY A 89 9.04 6.38 -18.30
N GLN A 90 9.65 6.66 -19.45
CA GLN A 90 11.03 6.29 -19.78
C GLN A 90 11.99 7.48 -19.75
N SER A 91 11.66 8.53 -18.98
CA SER A 91 12.50 9.73 -18.90
C SER A 91 13.95 9.34 -18.57
N PRO A 92 14.95 9.77 -19.38
CA PRO A 92 16.35 9.49 -19.10
C PRO A 92 16.80 9.98 -17.72
N VAL A 93 16.19 11.07 -17.22
CA VAL A 93 16.44 11.64 -15.90
C VAL A 93 15.99 10.69 -14.79
N ASP A 94 14.79 10.11 -14.91
CA ASP A 94 14.26 9.14 -13.94
C ASP A 94 15.11 7.86 -13.92
N ARG A 95 15.54 7.41 -15.11
CA ARG A 95 16.41 6.25 -15.26
C ARG A 95 17.79 6.47 -14.63
N ALA A 96 18.44 7.59 -14.93
CA ALA A 96 19.73 7.93 -14.36
C ALA A 96 19.67 8.04 -12.83
N ARG A 97 18.58 8.61 -12.30
CA ARG A 97 18.33 8.70 -10.86
C ARG A 97 18.11 7.34 -10.20
N SER A 98 17.28 6.49 -10.80
CA SER A 98 17.04 5.13 -10.31
C SER A 98 18.37 4.37 -10.21
N PHE A 99 19.19 4.45 -11.26
CA PHE A 99 20.54 3.88 -11.25
C PHE A 99 21.43 4.46 -10.14
N ALA A 100 21.50 5.79 -10.01
CA ALA A 100 22.29 6.44 -8.95
C ALA A 100 21.82 6.04 -7.55
N THR A 101 20.50 5.86 -7.36
CA THR A 101 19.91 5.40 -6.09
C THR A 101 20.36 3.98 -5.75
N GLU A 102 20.40 3.08 -6.73
CA GLU A 102 20.87 1.71 -6.54
C GLU A 102 22.38 1.65 -6.24
N VAL A 103 23.20 2.45 -6.93
CA VAL A 103 24.63 2.58 -6.60
C VAL A 103 24.81 3.09 -5.17
N ALA A 104 24.08 4.13 -4.78
CA ALA A 104 24.14 4.68 -3.43
C ALA A 104 23.73 3.65 -2.36
N ARG A 105 22.68 2.84 -2.60
CA ARG A 105 22.28 1.73 -1.72
C ARG A 105 23.40 0.71 -1.57
N MET A 106 24.04 0.32 -2.66
CA MET A 106 25.15 -0.64 -2.65
C MET A 106 26.33 -0.13 -1.81
N LEU A 107 26.69 1.15 -1.96
CA LEU A 107 27.76 1.77 -1.17
C LEU A 107 27.40 1.84 0.32
N LEU A 108 26.16 2.24 0.64
CA LEU A 108 25.66 2.31 2.02
C LEU A 108 25.65 0.94 2.70
N LYS A 109 25.26 -0.12 1.99
CA LYS A 109 25.30 -1.50 2.50
C LYS A 109 26.72 -1.95 2.86
N ARG A 110 27.73 -1.48 2.11
CA ARG A 110 29.16 -1.76 2.38
C ARG A 110 29.80 -0.81 3.40
N GLY A 111 29.04 0.13 3.96
CA GLY A 111 29.55 1.15 4.90
C GLY A 111 30.46 2.21 4.26
N LEU A 112 30.60 2.21 2.93
CA LEU A 112 31.50 3.11 2.20
C LEU A 112 30.84 4.47 1.95
N GLY A 113 31.54 5.55 2.28
CA GLY A 113 31.10 6.91 1.95
C GLY A 113 29.78 7.34 2.62
N THR A 114 29.37 6.68 3.70
CA THR A 114 28.08 6.89 4.38
C THR A 114 27.79 8.36 4.72
N ARG A 115 28.80 9.12 5.14
CA ARG A 115 28.68 10.55 5.42
C ARG A 115 28.39 11.37 4.15
N LEU A 116 29.12 11.12 3.07
CA LEU A 116 28.95 11.82 1.79
C LEU A 116 27.60 11.51 1.16
N VAL A 117 27.23 10.23 1.09
CA VAL A 117 25.93 9.80 0.52
C VAL A 117 24.77 10.36 1.32
N ARG A 118 24.84 10.37 2.66
CA ARG A 118 23.81 10.99 3.51
C ARG A 118 23.73 12.50 3.28
N TRP A 119 24.86 13.17 3.12
CA TRP A 119 24.89 14.61 2.86
C TRP A 119 24.27 14.96 1.50
N VAL A 120 24.67 14.26 0.44
CA VAL A 120 24.09 14.43 -0.90
C VAL A 120 22.58 14.16 -0.89
N ARG A 121 22.13 13.09 -0.22
CA ARG A 121 20.69 12.80 -0.09
C ARG A 121 19.92 13.87 0.68
N ARG A 122 20.52 14.46 1.72
CA ARG A 122 19.91 15.58 2.47
C ARG A 122 19.80 16.83 1.59
N ALA A 123 20.84 17.15 0.84
CA ALA A 123 20.83 18.28 -0.08
C ALA A 123 19.79 18.09 -1.20
N GLU A 124 19.70 16.89 -1.77
CA GLU A 124 18.69 16.54 -2.78
C GLU A 124 17.26 16.63 -2.21
N PHE A 125 17.05 16.19 -0.97
CA PHE A 125 15.77 16.29 -0.28
C PHE A 125 15.33 17.74 -0.05
N ALA A 126 16.26 18.61 0.36
CA ALA A 126 15.97 20.02 0.59
C ALA A 126 15.71 20.79 -0.70
N ALA A 127 16.35 20.39 -1.82
CA ALA A 127 16.30 21.14 -3.07
C ALA A 127 15.07 20.86 -3.96
N ARG A 128 14.37 19.74 -3.80
CA ARG A 128 13.48 19.21 -4.86
C ARG A 128 11.98 19.10 -4.54
N GLY A 129 11.50 19.63 -3.41
CA GLY A 129 10.07 19.79 -3.14
C GLY A 129 9.24 18.49 -3.08
N SER A 130 7.91 18.62 -3.04
CA SER A 130 6.94 17.52 -2.85
C SER A 130 6.43 16.86 -4.14
N ASP A 131 6.62 17.49 -5.30
CA ASP A 131 6.04 17.07 -6.60
C ASP A 131 6.85 15.96 -7.30
N PHE A 132 7.79 15.35 -6.58
CA PHE A 132 8.78 14.45 -7.14
C PHE A 132 8.43 12.97 -6.93
N ILE A 133 8.42 12.20 -8.03
CA ILE A 133 8.19 10.74 -8.00
C ILE A 133 9.46 10.01 -7.55
N ARG A 134 9.44 9.54 -6.30
CA ARG A 134 10.53 8.78 -5.67
C ARG A 134 10.00 7.48 -5.09
N SER A 135 10.76 6.39 -5.24
CA SER A 135 10.44 5.10 -4.62
C SER A 135 9.00 4.63 -4.93
N GLY A 136 8.53 4.85 -6.16
CA GLY A 136 7.17 4.51 -6.58
C GLY A 136 6.06 5.40 -6.00
N ASN A 137 6.36 6.62 -5.54
CA ASN A 137 5.38 7.60 -5.04
C ASN A 137 4.54 8.23 -6.16
N TRP A 138 3.73 7.43 -6.83
CA TRP A 138 2.78 7.88 -7.85
C TRP A 138 1.64 6.87 -7.97
N HIS A 139 0.48 7.32 -8.46
CA HIS A 139 -0.78 6.58 -8.36
C HIS A 139 -0.83 5.30 -9.22
N GLY A 140 0.06 5.15 -10.20
CA GLY A 140 0.18 3.94 -11.03
C GLY A 140 1.15 2.89 -10.49
N ASN A 141 1.60 3.03 -9.24
CA ASN A 141 2.35 2.00 -8.53
C ASN A 141 1.59 0.65 -8.57
N ARG A 142 2.28 -0.42 -8.93
CA ARG A 142 1.73 -1.76 -9.14
C ARG A 142 1.96 -2.67 -7.94
N THR A 143 2.91 -2.34 -7.07
CA THR A 143 3.34 -3.18 -5.95
C THR A 143 2.44 -2.97 -4.72
N THR A 144 2.16 -1.72 -4.37
CA THR A 144 1.60 -1.36 -3.06
C THR A 144 0.15 -1.81 -2.92
N TRP A 145 -0.66 -1.75 -3.98
CA TRP A 145 -2.05 -2.21 -3.87
C TRP A 145 -2.13 -3.73 -3.66
N ARG A 146 -1.22 -4.51 -4.28
CA ARG A 146 -1.14 -5.96 -4.09
C ARG A 146 -0.81 -6.30 -2.65
N MET A 147 0.21 -5.64 -2.11
CA MET A 147 0.57 -5.72 -0.69
C MET A 147 -0.63 -5.37 0.22
N CYS A 148 -1.39 -4.31 -0.09
CA CYS A 148 -2.59 -4.00 0.69
C CYS A 148 -3.60 -5.16 0.67
N LEU A 149 -3.87 -5.76 -0.50
CA LEU A 149 -4.80 -6.89 -0.59
C LEU A 149 -4.26 -8.12 0.14
N ASP A 150 -2.97 -8.44 0.01
CA ASP A 150 -2.35 -9.54 0.73
C ASP A 150 -2.49 -9.38 2.25
N LEU A 151 -2.23 -8.19 2.79
CA LEU A 151 -2.40 -7.90 4.21
C LEU A 151 -3.86 -8.03 4.68
N ASN A 152 -4.83 -7.69 3.82
CA ASN A 152 -6.23 -7.97 4.09
C ASN A 152 -6.45 -9.49 4.13
N ARG A 153 -5.99 -10.25 3.15
CA ARG A 153 -6.13 -11.71 3.17
C ARG A 153 -5.50 -12.33 4.42
N CYS A 154 -4.29 -11.90 4.79
CA CYS A 154 -3.64 -12.37 6.02
C CYS A 154 -4.49 -12.09 7.26
N LEU A 155 -5.11 -10.92 7.38
CA LEU A 155 -6.00 -10.63 8.51
C LEU A 155 -7.30 -11.43 8.47
N TYR A 156 -7.99 -11.40 7.32
CA TYR A 156 -9.34 -11.95 7.18
C TYR A 156 -9.38 -13.48 7.19
N TYR A 157 -8.27 -14.13 6.79
CA TYR A 157 -8.09 -15.59 6.79
C TYR A 157 -7.15 -16.07 7.89
N SER A 158 -7.03 -15.34 9.00
CA SER A 158 -6.33 -15.84 10.18
C SER A 158 -7.10 -15.62 11.48
N ASP A 159 -6.80 -16.44 12.47
CA ASP A 159 -7.24 -16.35 13.86
C ASP A 159 -6.10 -16.80 14.79
N ALA A 160 -6.42 -17.06 16.07
CA ALA A 160 -5.47 -17.51 17.07
C ALA A 160 -4.83 -18.88 16.75
N GLU A 161 -5.49 -19.73 15.96
CA GLU A 161 -5.00 -21.05 15.57
C GLU A 161 -4.09 -20.99 14.34
N GLY A 162 -4.10 -19.88 13.61
CA GLY A 162 -3.18 -19.61 12.51
C GLY A 162 -3.88 -19.13 11.23
N LEU A 163 -3.32 -19.53 10.09
CA LEU A 163 -3.73 -19.08 8.76
C LEU A 163 -4.59 -20.16 8.07
N HIS A 164 -5.74 -19.77 7.54
CA HIS A 164 -6.78 -20.64 6.99
C HIS A 164 -7.03 -20.36 5.50
N LEU A 165 -6.00 -20.52 4.65
CA LEU A 165 -6.11 -20.16 3.22
C LEU A 165 -7.07 -21.06 2.42
N ASP A 166 -7.40 -22.24 2.93
CA ASP A 166 -8.35 -23.16 2.30
C ASP A 166 -9.80 -22.88 2.71
N ALA A 167 -10.03 -21.91 3.61
CA ALA A 167 -11.38 -21.57 4.05
C ALA A 167 -12.20 -20.95 2.90
N PRO A 168 -13.50 -21.30 2.76
CA PRO A 168 -14.33 -20.80 1.67
C PRO A 168 -14.71 -19.32 1.81
N ALA A 169 -14.50 -18.72 2.99
CA ALA A 169 -14.81 -17.34 3.32
C ALA A 169 -13.89 -16.84 4.45
N PRO A 170 -13.80 -15.51 4.68
CA PRO A 170 -13.10 -14.95 5.83
C PRO A 170 -13.53 -15.58 7.17
N VAL A 171 -12.53 -15.88 8.01
CA VAL A 171 -12.73 -16.43 9.37
C VAL A 171 -12.68 -15.35 10.45
N ARG A 172 -12.09 -14.19 10.13
CA ARG A 172 -11.97 -13.07 11.06
C ARG A 172 -13.17 -12.13 10.99
N GLN A 173 -13.66 -11.72 12.17
CA GLN A 173 -14.57 -10.59 12.27
C GLN A 173 -13.80 -9.26 12.35
N VAL A 174 -14.13 -8.34 11.44
CA VAL A 174 -13.57 -6.98 11.41
C VAL A 174 -14.71 -5.98 11.32
N LEU A 175 -14.73 -5.00 12.23
CA LEU A 175 -15.58 -3.82 12.13
C LEU A 175 -14.71 -2.64 11.69
N THR A 176 -15.04 -2.03 10.56
CA THR A 176 -14.36 -0.80 10.13
C THR A 176 -15.18 0.42 10.50
N ILE A 177 -14.57 1.41 11.16
CA ILE A 177 -15.13 2.73 11.42
C ILE A 177 -14.18 3.77 10.81
N LEU A 178 -14.58 4.33 9.69
CA LEU A 178 -13.80 5.25 8.89
C LEU A 178 -14.08 6.69 9.32
N ASP A 179 -13.03 7.35 9.80
CA ASP A 179 -13.06 8.75 10.22
C ASP A 179 -12.87 9.68 9.01
N GLY A 180 -13.94 10.38 8.65
CA GLY A 180 -13.97 11.48 7.69
C GLY A 180 -14.46 12.78 8.33
N VAL A 181 -14.36 12.97 9.66
CA VAL A 181 -14.79 14.22 10.31
C VAL A 181 -13.97 15.38 9.75
N VAL A 182 -12.65 15.18 9.72
CA VAL A 182 -11.71 15.99 8.94
C VAL A 182 -10.97 15.06 8.00
N ALA A 183 -11.32 15.11 6.71
CA ALA A 183 -10.65 14.37 5.66
C ALA A 183 -9.28 14.97 5.30
N GLY A 184 -8.49 14.26 4.50
CA GLY A 184 -7.18 14.72 4.03
C GLY A 184 -7.04 14.66 2.50
N GLU A 185 -6.62 15.76 1.88
CA GLU A 185 -6.34 15.86 0.44
C GLU A 185 -4.90 16.26 0.13
N GLY A 186 -4.53 16.26 -1.16
CA GLY A 186 -3.21 16.63 -1.66
C GLY A 186 -2.18 15.50 -1.57
N GLU A 187 -0.90 15.90 -1.51
CA GLU A 187 0.26 15.02 -1.65
C GLU A 187 0.63 14.29 -0.34
N GLY A 188 -0.30 13.48 0.19
CA GLY A 188 -0.04 12.57 1.32
C GLY A 188 1.05 11.53 1.02
N PRO A 189 1.73 10.94 2.03
CA PRO A 189 1.22 10.75 3.39
C PRO A 189 1.69 11.73 4.46
N LEU A 190 2.72 12.55 4.21
CA LEU A 190 3.42 13.27 5.30
C LEU A 190 2.79 14.62 5.69
N ALA A 191 2.02 15.25 4.80
CA ALA A 191 1.38 16.53 5.05
C ALA A 191 0.10 16.72 4.22
N PRO A 192 -0.96 15.91 4.45
CA PRO A 192 -2.24 16.14 3.79
C PRO A 192 -2.86 17.46 4.25
N LYS A 193 -3.54 18.16 3.34
CA LYS A 193 -4.36 19.32 3.66
C LYS A 193 -5.69 18.85 4.23
N GLY A 194 -6.11 19.40 5.37
CA GLY A 194 -7.38 19.06 6.00
C GLY A 194 -8.59 19.56 5.22
N VAL A 195 -9.63 18.74 5.12
CA VAL A 195 -10.93 19.08 4.53
C VAL A 195 -12.03 18.72 5.53
N PRO A 196 -12.74 19.69 6.12
CA PRO A 196 -13.89 19.39 6.98
C PRO A 196 -14.99 18.74 6.15
N LEU A 197 -15.27 17.46 6.39
CA LEU A 197 -16.29 16.70 5.68
C LEU A 197 -17.43 16.28 6.61
N GLY A 198 -17.15 16.07 7.91
CA GLY A 198 -18.18 15.77 8.90
C GLY A 198 -18.79 14.37 8.78
N ALA A 199 -18.09 13.43 8.13
CA ALA A 199 -18.60 12.09 7.85
C ALA A 199 -17.95 11.03 8.74
N VAL A 200 -18.73 10.03 9.13
CA VAL A 200 -18.24 8.76 9.69
C VAL A 200 -18.93 7.65 8.91
N LEU A 201 -18.15 6.70 8.40
CA LEU A 201 -18.68 5.53 7.71
C LEU A 201 -18.35 4.28 8.52
N ALA A 202 -19.23 3.30 8.54
CA ALA A 202 -18.96 2.03 9.20
C ALA A 202 -19.49 0.86 8.38
N ALA A 203 -18.71 -0.22 8.31
CA ALA A 203 -19.12 -1.46 7.67
C ALA A 203 -18.29 -2.64 8.20
N THR A 204 -18.82 -3.85 8.02
CA THR A 204 -18.09 -5.10 8.18
C THR A 204 -17.42 -5.56 6.88
N ASP A 205 -17.87 -5.06 5.73
CA ASP A 205 -17.21 -5.28 4.44
C ASP A 205 -16.20 -4.14 4.15
N PRO A 206 -14.89 -4.42 4.08
CA PRO A 206 -13.86 -3.40 3.94
C PRO A 206 -13.87 -2.71 2.57
N LEU A 207 -14.33 -3.39 1.53
CA LEU A 207 -14.39 -2.81 0.19
C LEU A 207 -15.63 -1.95 0.03
N ALA A 208 -16.77 -2.35 0.61
CA ALA A 208 -18.00 -1.57 0.54
C ALA A 208 -17.83 -0.17 1.17
N VAL A 209 -17.18 -0.09 2.34
CA VAL A 209 -16.88 1.18 3.00
C VAL A 209 -15.87 2.02 2.20
N ASP A 210 -14.86 1.40 1.59
CA ASP A 210 -13.89 2.09 0.72
C ASP A 210 -14.59 2.67 -0.53
N LEU A 211 -15.51 1.94 -1.15
CA LEU A 211 -16.27 2.42 -2.32
C LEU A 211 -17.17 3.61 -1.97
N ALA A 212 -17.90 3.53 -0.85
CA ALA A 212 -18.71 4.65 -0.37
C ALA A 212 -17.83 5.88 -0.07
N ALA A 213 -16.68 5.69 0.58
CA ALA A 213 -15.75 6.77 0.88
C ALA A 213 -15.14 7.39 -0.39
N VAL A 214 -14.76 6.59 -1.39
CA VAL A 214 -14.20 7.08 -2.66
C VAL A 214 -15.22 7.92 -3.44
N ARG A 215 -16.51 7.54 -3.41
CA ARG A 215 -17.58 8.34 -4.02
C ARG A 215 -17.80 9.66 -3.30
N LEU A 216 -17.77 9.67 -1.97
CA LEU A 216 -17.78 10.92 -1.19
C LEU A 216 -16.57 11.82 -1.50
N MET A 217 -15.43 11.24 -1.86
CA MET A 217 -14.23 11.96 -2.29
C MET A 217 -14.31 12.46 -3.75
N GLY A 218 -15.32 12.06 -4.53
CA GLY A 218 -15.44 12.39 -5.94
C GLY A 218 -14.43 11.66 -6.84
N PHE A 219 -13.88 10.53 -6.37
CA PHE A 219 -12.95 9.73 -7.17
C PHE A 219 -13.67 8.66 -7.98
N ASP A 220 -13.08 8.33 -9.13
CA ASP A 220 -13.47 7.22 -9.98
C ASP A 220 -12.85 5.92 -9.44
N GLU A 221 -13.68 5.02 -8.92
CA GLU A 221 -13.26 3.75 -8.33
C GLU A 221 -12.50 2.83 -9.31
N GLN A 222 -12.75 2.95 -10.63
CA GLN A 222 -12.10 2.12 -11.65
C GLN A 222 -10.63 2.49 -11.85
N LYS A 223 -10.24 3.69 -11.43
CA LYS A 223 -8.85 4.19 -11.46
C LYS A 223 -8.05 3.79 -10.22
N LEU A 224 -8.67 3.11 -9.25
CA LEU A 224 -8.02 2.65 -8.02
C LEU A 224 -7.84 1.12 -8.05
N PRO A 225 -6.65 0.61 -8.44
CA PRO A 225 -6.43 -0.83 -8.57
C PRO A 225 -6.73 -1.61 -7.28
N LYS A 226 -6.48 -1.02 -6.10
CA LYS A 226 -6.80 -1.67 -4.82
C LYS A 226 -8.29 -1.99 -4.65
N LEU A 227 -9.18 -1.28 -5.34
CA LEU A 227 -10.64 -1.53 -5.30
C LEU A 227 -11.04 -2.44 -6.45
N ARG A 228 -10.66 -2.07 -7.68
CA ARG A 228 -10.97 -2.83 -8.89
C ARG A 228 -10.51 -4.29 -8.81
N GLU A 229 -9.27 -4.51 -8.38
CA GLU A 229 -8.68 -5.84 -8.33
C GLU A 229 -9.21 -6.66 -7.14
N ALA A 230 -9.67 -6.01 -6.07
CA ALA A 230 -10.35 -6.69 -4.97
C ALA A 230 -11.74 -7.20 -5.37
N MET A 231 -12.48 -6.45 -6.19
CA MET A 231 -13.76 -6.88 -6.75
C MET A 231 -13.60 -8.08 -7.68
N ALA A 232 -12.56 -8.04 -8.52
CA ALA A 232 -12.26 -9.06 -9.52
C ALA A 232 -11.56 -10.31 -8.97
N ASP A 233 -11.20 -10.32 -7.68
CA ASP A 233 -10.43 -11.39 -7.06
C ASP A 233 -11.22 -12.72 -7.12
N PRO A 234 -10.66 -13.78 -7.76
CA PRO A 234 -11.33 -15.07 -7.84
C PRO A 234 -11.24 -15.85 -6.53
N ASP A 235 -10.14 -15.71 -5.79
CA ASP A 235 -9.77 -16.55 -4.65
C ASP A 235 -9.50 -15.70 -3.39
N LEU A 236 -9.65 -16.28 -2.19
CA LEU A 236 -9.36 -15.60 -0.91
C LEU A 236 -9.99 -14.20 -0.76
N ARG A 237 -11.26 -14.08 -1.12
CA ARG A 237 -11.97 -12.80 -1.13
C ARG A 237 -12.27 -12.30 0.28
N VAL A 238 -11.94 -11.03 0.51
CA VAL A 238 -12.22 -10.33 1.78
C VAL A 238 -13.51 -9.49 1.73
N THR A 239 -14.32 -9.66 0.68
CA THR A 239 -15.48 -8.82 0.39
C THR A 239 -16.56 -9.61 -0.35
N ALA A 240 -17.82 -9.25 -0.12
CA ALA A 240 -18.95 -9.75 -0.91
C ALA A 240 -19.07 -9.03 -2.26
N VAL A 241 -18.65 -7.75 -2.32
CA VAL A 241 -18.79 -6.87 -3.49
C VAL A 241 -18.05 -7.42 -4.72
N ARG A 242 -18.77 -7.57 -5.84
CA ARG A 242 -18.28 -8.10 -7.12
C ARG A 242 -18.20 -7.01 -8.19
N ASP A 243 -19.08 -6.03 -8.10
CA ASP A 243 -19.09 -4.87 -8.99
C ASP A 243 -19.32 -3.59 -8.18
N ALA A 244 -18.84 -2.46 -8.69
CA ALA A 244 -19.01 -1.18 -8.03
C ALA A 244 -20.50 -0.84 -7.82
N SER A 245 -21.38 -1.28 -8.72
CA SER A 245 -22.83 -1.08 -8.64
C SER A 245 -23.54 -1.86 -7.53
N ASP A 246 -22.86 -2.84 -6.90
CA ASP A 246 -23.39 -3.57 -5.73
C ASP A 246 -23.50 -2.65 -4.51
N VAL A 247 -22.68 -1.61 -4.45
CA VAL A 247 -22.77 -0.57 -3.42
C VAL A 247 -23.57 0.59 -3.99
N ARG A 248 -24.62 1.01 -3.28
CA ARG A 248 -25.43 2.17 -3.64
C ARG A 248 -25.42 3.17 -2.49
N VAL A 249 -25.15 4.43 -2.81
CA VAL A 249 -25.20 5.54 -1.86
C VAL A 249 -26.49 6.30 -2.14
N TYR A 250 -27.26 6.55 -1.09
CA TYR A 250 -28.51 7.31 -1.14
C TYR A 250 -28.30 8.62 -0.38
N GLU A 251 -28.97 9.67 -0.84
CA GLU A 251 -29.05 10.97 -0.16
C GLU A 251 -30.18 11.00 0.88
#